data_AF-A0A165YN69-F1
#
_entry.id   AF-A0A165YN69-F1
#
_cell.length_a   1.000
_cell.length_b   1.000
_cell.length_c   1.000
_cell.angle_alpha   90.00
_cell.angle_beta   90.00
_cell.angle_gamma   90.00
#
_symmetry.space_group_name_H-M   'P 1'
#
loop_
_entity.id
_entity.type
_entity.pdbx_description
1 polymer ?
#
loop_
_entity_poly.entity_id
_entity_poly.type
_entity_poly.pdbx_seq_one_letter_code
_entity_poly.pdbx_strand_id
1 'polypeptide(L)'
;MSISIPQTQKALAIPAPLAPYALITRPVPTPGAGDVLVKVQSIGLNPAENVVRTEAGSWVLQEYPALTGTDGAGTVVKLGEGVIGWEVGDRVLFQGKALGGAGLVPFWADGAENAYKGKPIVVLGGSSAVGQFAIQIASYLGFSPIVTTASAHNADYLKTIGATHFVDRKADLAAALAQIAPALPIDVVFDAVHTPITQAEVDLLAPGGVVTTVWPLPEGDGALDLSGGRVAAYFYGSVHLHQEMGVAMYKRLTEFLERGVIKPTRVEKLSGGLGGIEEGLGRLDRKEVSGYKLVVSLAETPDV
;
A
#
# COMPACT_ATOMS: atom_id res chain seq x y z
N MET A 1 12.46 0.73 -36.82
CA MET A 1 13.84 1.26 -36.87
C MET A 1 14.48 0.96 -35.52
N SER A 2 15.70 0.40 -35.48
CA SER A 2 16.36 0.14 -34.20
C SER A 2 16.73 1.47 -33.53
N ILE A 3 16.15 1.77 -32.38
CA ILE A 3 16.49 2.96 -31.61
C ILE A 3 17.88 2.73 -30.98
N SER A 4 18.86 3.55 -31.35
CA SER A 4 20.20 3.49 -30.75
C SER A 4 20.14 4.00 -29.31
N ILE A 5 20.50 3.14 -28.35
CA ILE A 5 20.56 3.47 -26.92
C ILE A 5 22.02 3.79 -26.59
N PRO A 6 22.34 5.00 -26.10
CA PRO A 6 23.70 5.35 -25.75
C PRO A 6 24.15 4.58 -24.50
N GLN A 7 25.47 4.41 -24.32
CA GLN A 7 26.00 3.79 -23.10
C GLN A 7 25.80 4.67 -21.86
N THR A 8 25.78 5.99 -22.04
CA THR A 8 25.60 6.97 -20.97
C THR A 8 24.54 8.01 -21.31
N GLN A 9 24.02 8.66 -20.28
CA GLN A 9 23.03 9.72 -20.38
C GLN A 9 23.37 10.87 -19.42
N LYS A 10 22.81 12.04 -19.73
CA LYS A 10 22.74 13.15 -18.79
C LYS A 10 21.55 12.94 -17.86
N ALA A 11 21.73 13.28 -16.59
CA ALA A 11 20.65 13.30 -15.62
C ALA A 11 20.84 14.49 -14.68
N LEU A 12 19.73 15.04 -14.20
CA LEU A 12 19.76 15.98 -13.09
C LEU A 12 19.67 15.15 -11.81
N ALA A 13 20.66 15.28 -10.93
CA ALA A 13 20.75 14.49 -9.71
C ALA A 13 21.10 15.38 -8.53
N ILE A 14 20.72 14.98 -7.33
CA ILE A 14 21.23 15.58 -6.10
C ILE A 14 22.52 14.83 -5.77
N PRO A 15 23.70 15.47 -5.77
CA PRO A 15 24.98 14.76 -5.66
C PRO A 15 25.35 14.36 -4.22
N ALA A 16 24.75 15.00 -3.21
CA ALA A 16 24.99 14.77 -1.79
C ALA A 16 23.80 15.32 -0.96
N PRO A 17 23.66 14.97 0.33
CA PRO A 17 22.62 15.53 1.19
C PRO A 17 22.58 17.06 1.13
N LEU A 18 21.36 17.61 1.00
CA LEU A 18 21.05 19.05 0.92
C LEU A 18 21.72 19.81 -0.25
N ALA A 19 22.42 19.11 -1.14
CA ALA A 19 23.04 19.74 -2.28
C ALA A 19 21.99 20.20 -3.30
N PRO A 20 22.24 21.29 -4.05
CA PRO A 20 21.42 21.61 -5.21
C PRO A 20 21.54 20.50 -6.27
N TYR A 21 20.56 20.45 -7.16
CA TYR A 21 20.66 19.62 -8.35
C TYR A 21 21.91 19.95 -9.15
N ALA A 22 22.62 18.91 -9.57
CA ALA A 22 23.77 18.96 -10.45
C ALA A 22 23.50 18.12 -11.70
N LEU A 23 23.96 18.62 -12.85
CA LEU A 23 23.96 17.85 -14.08
C LEU A 23 25.08 16.82 -14.03
N ILE A 24 24.73 15.54 -14.05
CA ILE A 24 25.67 14.42 -14.03
C ILE A 24 25.64 13.65 -15.35
N THR A 25 26.67 12.81 -15.56
CA THR A 25 26.67 11.79 -16.61
C THR A 25 26.68 10.42 -15.94
N ARG A 26 25.78 9.53 -16.34
CA ARG A 26 25.67 8.18 -15.77
C ARG A 26 25.36 7.14 -16.84
N PRO A 27 25.54 5.84 -16.56
CA PRO A 27 25.10 4.78 -17.47
C PRO A 27 23.60 4.84 -17.74
N VAL A 28 23.17 4.46 -18.95
CA VAL A 28 21.76 4.18 -19.22
C VAL A 28 21.39 2.85 -18.55
N PRO A 29 20.32 2.78 -17.74
CA PRO A 29 19.93 1.54 -17.09
C PRO A 29 19.46 0.50 -18.12
N THR A 30 19.66 -0.77 -17.80
CA THR A 30 19.05 -1.88 -18.54
C THR A 30 17.74 -2.26 -17.86
N PRO A 31 16.59 -2.32 -18.58
CA PRO A 31 15.33 -2.71 -17.97
C PRO A 31 15.40 -4.18 -17.50
N GLY A 32 14.88 -4.45 -16.30
CA GLY A 32 14.75 -5.81 -15.75
C GLY A 32 13.53 -6.55 -16.31
N ALA A 33 13.22 -7.73 -15.78
CA ALA A 33 12.00 -8.45 -16.16
C ALA A 33 10.75 -7.63 -15.80
N GLY A 34 9.83 -7.46 -16.74
CA GLY A 34 8.61 -6.65 -16.57
C GLY A 34 8.79 -5.13 -16.74
N ASP A 35 10.02 -4.64 -16.87
CA ASP A 35 10.30 -3.20 -17.04
C ASP A 35 10.34 -2.77 -18.51
N VAL A 36 10.06 -1.50 -18.76
CA VAL A 36 10.40 -0.85 -20.05
C VAL A 36 11.39 0.28 -19.83
N LEU A 37 12.34 0.44 -20.75
CA LEU A 37 13.23 1.60 -20.79
C LEU A 37 12.59 2.69 -21.63
N VAL A 38 12.42 3.87 -21.03
CA VAL A 38 11.80 5.02 -21.71
C VAL A 38 12.85 6.09 -21.99
N LYS A 39 12.93 6.54 -23.24
CA LYS A 39 13.60 7.79 -23.59
C LYS A 39 12.68 8.94 -23.22
N VAL A 40 12.92 9.52 -22.05
CA VAL A 40 12.16 10.66 -21.52
C VAL A 40 12.32 11.87 -22.44
N GLN A 41 11.20 12.50 -22.78
CA GLN A 41 11.13 13.67 -23.65
C GLN A 41 10.61 14.90 -22.91
N SER A 42 9.76 14.70 -21.90
CA SER A 42 9.24 15.76 -21.04
C SER A 42 9.01 15.23 -19.63
N ILE A 43 9.08 16.13 -18.65
CA ILE A 43 8.81 15.84 -17.24
C ILE A 43 7.87 16.89 -16.65
N GLY A 44 7.08 16.50 -15.65
CA GLY A 44 6.37 17.41 -14.76
C GLY A 44 7.27 17.85 -13.61
N LEU A 45 7.08 19.08 -13.11
CA LEU A 45 7.71 19.56 -11.88
C LEU A 45 6.66 19.58 -10.78
N ASN A 46 6.97 19.01 -9.62
CA ASN A 46 6.08 18.97 -8.46
C ASN A 46 6.73 19.66 -7.25
N PRO A 47 5.94 20.12 -6.26
CA PRO A 47 6.47 20.64 -5.01
C PRO A 47 7.36 19.63 -4.27
N ALA A 48 7.11 18.32 -4.46
CA ALA A 48 7.91 17.24 -3.90
C ALA A 48 9.40 17.38 -4.23
N GLU A 49 9.78 17.75 -5.46
CA GLU A 49 11.19 17.91 -5.82
C GLU A 49 11.90 19.05 -5.07
N ASN A 50 11.16 20.01 -4.52
CA ASN A 50 11.71 21.02 -3.61
C ASN A 50 11.79 20.50 -2.17
N VAL A 51 10.77 19.76 -1.72
CA VAL A 51 10.74 19.18 -0.36
C VAL A 51 11.88 18.21 -0.14
N VAL A 52 12.16 17.31 -1.10
CA VAL A 52 13.25 16.31 -1.00
C VAL A 52 14.66 16.89 -0.93
N ARG A 53 14.80 18.21 -1.09
CA ARG A 53 16.07 18.95 -0.97
C ARG A 53 16.23 19.69 0.35
N THR A 54 15.22 19.65 1.21
CA THR A 54 15.25 20.25 2.55
C THR A 54 15.68 19.23 3.58
N GLU A 55 16.08 19.66 4.78
CA GLU A 55 16.33 18.73 5.90
C GLU A 55 15.10 17.86 6.18
N ALA A 56 13.91 18.46 6.13
CA ALA A 56 12.63 17.78 6.36
C ALA A 56 12.24 16.75 5.29
N GLY A 57 12.89 16.73 4.12
CA GLY A 57 12.55 15.81 3.03
C GLY A 57 13.72 15.04 2.42
N SER A 58 14.98 15.42 2.69
CA SER A 58 16.18 14.79 2.12
C SER A 58 16.40 13.36 2.57
N TRP A 59 15.75 12.95 3.67
CA TRP A 59 15.75 11.59 4.19
C TRP A 59 15.15 10.56 3.22
N VAL A 60 14.30 10.97 2.27
CA VAL A 60 13.76 10.07 1.23
C VAL A 60 14.81 9.63 0.20
N LEU A 61 15.96 10.30 0.16
CA LEU A 61 17.05 10.02 -0.76
C LEU A 61 18.09 9.11 -0.08
N GLN A 62 17.97 7.80 -0.31
CA GLN A 62 18.80 6.81 0.38
C GLN A 62 20.21 6.66 -0.23
N GLU A 63 20.39 7.04 -1.50
CA GLU A 63 21.65 6.91 -2.21
C GLU A 63 21.93 8.18 -3.02
N TYR A 64 23.21 8.56 -3.07
CA TYR A 64 23.70 9.69 -3.84
C TYR A 64 24.70 9.22 -4.91
N PRO A 65 24.69 9.77 -6.15
CA PRO A 65 23.82 10.85 -6.61
C PRO A 65 22.37 10.39 -6.83
N ALA A 66 21.42 11.09 -6.20
CA ALA A 66 20.02 10.72 -6.19
C ALA A 66 19.29 11.27 -7.42
N LEU A 67 18.58 10.40 -8.14
CA LEU A 67 17.65 10.80 -9.18
C LEU A 67 16.27 10.99 -8.58
N THR A 68 15.63 12.10 -8.92
CA THR A 68 14.27 12.45 -8.50
C THR A 68 13.42 12.69 -9.75
N GLY A 69 12.15 13.02 -9.56
CA GLY A 69 11.21 13.22 -10.64
C GLY A 69 10.07 12.23 -10.53
N THR A 70 8.87 12.79 -10.44
CA THR A 70 7.64 12.05 -10.20
C THR A 70 6.81 11.86 -11.46
N ASP A 71 6.93 12.72 -12.48
CA ASP A 71 6.15 12.58 -13.71
C ASP A 71 7.04 12.65 -14.95
N GLY A 72 6.79 11.78 -15.92
CA GLY A 72 7.52 11.76 -17.19
C GLY A 72 6.65 11.33 -18.35
N ALA A 73 7.00 11.78 -19.55
CA ALA A 73 6.49 11.25 -20.80
C ALA A 73 7.62 11.05 -21.81
N GLY A 74 7.51 10.02 -22.63
CA GLY A 74 8.56 9.67 -23.56
C GLY A 74 8.20 8.51 -24.46
N THR A 75 9.23 7.93 -25.06
CA THR A 75 9.09 6.80 -25.99
C THR A 75 9.76 5.56 -25.41
N VAL A 76 9.11 4.41 -25.44
CA VAL A 76 9.70 3.12 -25.08
C VAL A 76 10.82 2.79 -26.07
N VAL A 77 12.04 2.57 -25.57
CA VAL A 77 13.23 2.30 -26.39
C VAL A 77 13.80 0.89 -26.19
N LYS A 78 13.42 0.20 -25.12
CA LYS A 78 13.77 -1.20 -24.87
C LYS A 78 12.74 -1.86 -23.97
N LEU A 79 12.41 -3.11 -24.24
CA LEU A 79 11.57 -3.93 -23.37
C LEU A 79 12.48 -4.84 -22.53
N GLY A 80 12.11 -5.03 -21.27
CA GLY A 80 12.62 -6.05 -20.40
C GLY A 80 12.08 -7.44 -20.74
N GLU A 81 12.62 -8.46 -20.08
CA GLU A 81 12.14 -9.83 -20.23
C GLU A 81 10.67 -9.96 -19.79
N GLY A 82 9.85 -10.67 -20.54
CA GLY A 82 8.46 -10.97 -20.15
C GLY A 82 7.48 -9.80 -20.24
N VAL A 83 7.86 -8.65 -20.82
CA VAL A 83 6.92 -7.55 -21.08
C VAL A 83 5.94 -7.95 -22.20
N ILE A 84 4.64 -7.86 -21.91
CA ILE A 84 3.55 -8.18 -22.85
C ILE A 84 2.73 -6.92 -23.12
N GLY A 85 2.28 -6.72 -24.36
CA GLY A 85 1.36 -5.65 -24.73
C GLY A 85 1.99 -4.27 -24.97
N TRP A 86 3.32 -4.19 -25.01
CA TRP A 86 4.09 -2.98 -25.30
C TRP A 86 5.10 -3.23 -26.41
N GLU A 87 5.41 -2.18 -27.17
CA GLU A 87 6.37 -2.21 -28.27
C GLU A 87 7.41 -1.09 -28.15
N VAL A 88 8.61 -1.35 -28.69
CA VAL A 88 9.61 -0.29 -28.89
C VAL A 88 9.04 0.73 -29.87
N GLY A 89 8.94 1.99 -29.44
CA GLY A 89 8.29 3.07 -30.18
C GLY A 89 7.00 3.58 -29.53
N ASP A 90 6.45 2.87 -28.55
CA ASP A 90 5.25 3.32 -27.84
C ASP A 90 5.50 4.63 -27.10
N ARG A 91 4.54 5.55 -27.19
CA ARG A 91 4.55 6.79 -26.42
C ARG A 91 3.84 6.55 -25.09
N VAL A 92 4.52 6.85 -24.01
CA VAL A 92 4.04 6.62 -22.65
C VAL A 92 4.06 7.91 -21.84
N LEU A 93 3.08 8.04 -20.96
CA LEU A 93 3.15 8.88 -19.77
C LEU A 93 3.28 7.96 -18.56
N PHE A 94 4.08 8.34 -17.58
CA PHE A 94 4.35 7.53 -16.41
C PHE A 94 4.57 8.40 -15.18
N GLN A 95 4.23 7.85 -14.03
CA GLN A 95 4.56 8.40 -12.73
C GLN A 95 5.70 7.55 -12.12
N GLY A 96 6.72 8.20 -11.58
CA GLY A 96 7.69 7.60 -10.67
C GLY A 96 7.04 7.18 -9.34
N LYS A 97 7.82 6.61 -8.42
CA LYS A 97 7.28 6.10 -7.15
C LYS A 97 6.64 7.24 -6.34
N ALA A 98 5.30 7.32 -6.35
CA ALA A 98 4.53 8.24 -5.52
C ALA A 98 4.63 7.84 -4.04
N LEU A 99 4.73 8.82 -3.15
CA LEU A 99 4.87 8.67 -1.69
C LEU A 99 3.55 8.25 -0.98
N GLY A 100 2.68 7.51 -1.66
CA GLY A 100 1.38 7.07 -1.12
C GLY A 100 1.30 5.56 -0.94
N GLY A 101 1.20 5.09 0.31
CA GLY A 101 1.03 3.68 0.65
C GLY A 101 2.31 2.83 0.63
N ALA A 102 2.16 1.51 0.72
CA ALA A 102 3.29 0.57 0.87
C ALA A 102 3.97 0.17 -0.45
N GLY A 103 3.47 0.64 -1.60
CA GLY A 103 4.00 0.26 -2.91
C GLY A 103 3.86 -1.23 -3.24
N LEU A 104 2.83 -1.89 -2.71
CA LEU A 104 2.56 -3.29 -3.00
C LEU A 104 1.99 -3.49 -4.41
N VAL A 105 2.25 -4.66 -5.00
CA VAL A 105 1.62 -5.08 -6.26
C VAL A 105 0.10 -5.06 -6.07
N PRO A 106 -0.65 -4.40 -6.96
CA PRO A 106 -2.10 -4.41 -6.88
C PRO A 106 -2.63 -5.84 -6.94
N PHE A 107 -3.46 -6.25 -5.99
CA PHE A 107 -3.92 -7.65 -5.91
C PHE A 107 -4.77 -8.09 -7.11
N TRP A 108 -5.30 -7.15 -7.88
CA TRP A 108 -6.03 -7.38 -9.12
C TRP A 108 -5.14 -7.47 -10.37
N ALA A 109 -3.83 -7.25 -10.24
CA ALA A 109 -2.89 -7.40 -11.34
C ALA A 109 -2.68 -8.88 -11.69
N ASP A 110 -2.37 -9.15 -12.95
CA ASP A 110 -2.03 -10.50 -13.39
C ASP A 110 -0.73 -10.96 -12.74
N GLY A 111 -0.72 -12.21 -12.24
CA GLY A 111 0.43 -12.77 -11.52
C GLY A 111 0.59 -12.26 -10.09
N ALA A 112 -0.35 -11.50 -9.52
CA ALA A 112 -0.26 -11.00 -8.15
C ALA A 112 -0.35 -12.12 -7.09
N GLU A 113 -0.98 -13.25 -7.41
CA GLU A 113 -1.10 -14.39 -6.50
C GLU A 113 0.29 -14.88 -6.07
N ASN A 114 0.54 -14.95 -4.75
CA ASN A 114 1.83 -15.31 -4.16
C ASN A 114 3.02 -14.37 -4.45
N ALA A 115 2.79 -13.13 -4.92
CA ALA A 115 3.87 -12.16 -5.20
C ALA A 115 4.77 -11.85 -3.98
N TYR A 116 4.30 -12.13 -2.76
CA TYR A 116 5.00 -11.88 -1.50
C TYR A 116 5.23 -13.17 -0.69
N LYS A 117 5.31 -14.31 -1.37
CA LYS A 117 5.49 -15.63 -0.74
C LYS A 117 6.58 -15.64 0.33
N GLY A 118 6.20 -15.97 1.56
CA GLY A 118 7.13 -16.14 2.69
C GLY A 118 7.64 -14.84 3.31
N LYS A 119 7.11 -13.67 2.89
CA LYS A 119 7.38 -12.40 3.55
C LYS A 119 6.38 -12.16 4.68
N PRO A 120 6.82 -11.64 5.84
CA PRO A 120 5.91 -11.28 6.91
C PRO A 120 5.11 -10.01 6.58
N ILE A 121 3.91 -9.90 7.14
CA ILE A 121 3.12 -8.66 7.18
C ILE A 121 2.36 -8.58 8.51
N VAL A 122 2.21 -7.38 9.03
CA VAL A 122 1.40 -7.11 10.23
C VAL A 122 0.17 -6.31 9.82
N VAL A 123 -1.03 -6.75 10.24
CA VAL A 123 -2.30 -6.04 10.04
C VAL A 123 -2.90 -5.66 11.40
N LEU A 124 -2.79 -4.39 11.78
CA LEU A 124 -3.37 -3.89 13.03
C LEU A 124 -4.88 -3.70 12.87
N GLY A 125 -5.66 -4.16 13.85
CA GLY A 125 -7.11 -4.02 13.83
C GLY A 125 -7.81 -4.94 12.81
N GLY A 126 -7.36 -6.18 12.70
CA GLY A 126 -7.86 -7.17 11.72
C GLY A 126 -9.36 -7.41 11.73
N SER A 127 -10.05 -7.18 12.86
CA SER A 127 -11.51 -7.33 12.94
C SER A 127 -12.28 -6.16 12.31
N SER A 128 -11.64 -5.04 11.97
CA SER A 128 -12.29 -3.94 11.27
C SER A 128 -12.71 -4.37 9.86
N ALA A 129 -13.64 -3.65 9.23
CA ALA A 129 -14.03 -3.97 7.86
C ALA A 129 -12.83 -3.92 6.89
N VAL A 130 -11.94 -2.93 7.07
CA VAL A 130 -10.74 -2.80 6.25
C VAL A 130 -9.71 -3.89 6.57
N GLY A 131 -9.48 -4.16 7.87
CA GLY A 131 -8.53 -5.20 8.31
C GLY A 131 -8.89 -6.59 7.79
N GLN A 132 -10.19 -6.92 7.75
CA GLN A 132 -10.66 -8.20 7.21
C GLN A 132 -10.31 -8.36 5.72
N PHE A 133 -10.43 -7.30 4.91
CA PHE A 133 -10.02 -7.36 3.50
C PHE A 133 -8.49 -7.37 3.36
N ALA A 134 -7.78 -6.59 4.18
CA ALA A 134 -6.31 -6.57 4.18
C ALA A 134 -5.71 -7.95 4.46
N ILE A 135 -6.26 -8.71 5.42
CA ILE A 135 -5.83 -10.08 5.73
C ILE A 135 -6.06 -11.02 4.53
N GLN A 136 -7.23 -10.94 3.90
CA GLN A 136 -7.58 -11.78 2.75
C GLN A 136 -6.68 -11.49 1.55
N ILE A 137 -6.45 -10.21 1.27
CA ILE A 137 -5.53 -9.76 0.22
C ILE A 137 -4.11 -10.21 0.52
N ALA A 138 -3.63 -10.04 1.76
CA ALA A 138 -2.31 -10.50 2.17
C ALA A 138 -2.14 -12.02 1.99
N SER A 139 -3.17 -12.80 2.33
CA SER A 139 -3.21 -14.25 2.12
C SER A 139 -3.10 -14.61 0.64
N TYR A 140 -3.89 -13.96 -0.23
CA TYR A 140 -3.83 -14.17 -1.68
C TYR A 140 -2.47 -13.78 -2.29
N LEU A 141 -1.89 -12.69 -1.79
CA LEU A 141 -0.54 -12.25 -2.16
C LEU A 141 0.57 -13.17 -1.59
N GLY A 142 0.22 -14.17 -0.78
CA GLY A 142 1.14 -15.19 -0.26
C GLY A 142 2.00 -14.77 0.93
N PHE A 143 1.67 -13.65 1.59
CA PHE A 143 2.39 -13.25 2.80
C PHE A 143 2.32 -14.36 3.87
N SER A 144 3.43 -14.59 4.55
CA SER A 144 3.53 -15.50 5.69
C SER A 144 4.81 -15.20 6.48
N PRO A 145 4.74 -14.95 7.81
CA PRO A 145 3.53 -14.89 8.61
C PRO A 145 2.67 -13.64 8.33
N ILE A 146 1.34 -13.82 8.31
CA ILE A 146 0.35 -12.75 8.43
C ILE A 146 -0.03 -12.65 9.91
N VAL A 147 0.46 -11.63 10.60
CA VAL A 147 0.17 -11.35 12.01
C VAL A 147 -0.93 -10.31 12.08
N THR A 148 -1.95 -10.51 12.91
CA THR A 148 -3.02 -9.51 13.08
C THR A 148 -3.40 -9.26 14.52
N THR A 149 -3.86 -8.03 14.82
CA THR A 149 -4.34 -7.65 16.14
C THR A 149 -5.85 -7.40 16.17
N ALA A 150 -6.54 -7.89 17.20
CA ALA A 150 -7.93 -7.53 17.52
C ALA A 150 -8.28 -7.94 18.97
N SER A 151 -9.53 -7.76 19.39
CA SER A 151 -10.03 -8.38 20.63
C SER A 151 -10.10 -9.91 20.49
N ALA A 152 -9.73 -10.67 21.53
CA ALA A 152 -9.64 -12.14 21.55
C ALA A 152 -10.86 -12.88 20.93
N HIS A 153 -12.08 -12.41 21.13
CA HIS A 153 -13.29 -13.07 20.62
C HIS A 153 -13.37 -13.10 19.07
N ASN A 154 -12.52 -12.35 18.37
CA ASN A 154 -12.41 -12.39 16.91
C ASN A 154 -11.30 -13.35 16.40
N ALA A 155 -10.46 -13.90 17.28
CA ALA A 155 -9.24 -14.61 16.89
C ALA A 155 -9.50 -15.78 15.92
N ASP A 156 -10.48 -16.63 16.23
CA ASP A 156 -10.78 -17.80 15.40
C ASP A 156 -11.29 -17.39 14.03
N TYR A 157 -12.17 -16.39 13.97
CA TYR A 157 -12.66 -15.86 12.70
C TYR A 157 -11.53 -15.28 11.84
N LEU A 158 -10.61 -14.50 12.43
CA LEU A 158 -9.50 -13.89 11.69
C LEU A 158 -8.58 -14.94 11.05
N LYS A 159 -8.41 -16.10 11.69
CA LYS A 159 -7.69 -17.25 11.10
C LYS A 159 -8.42 -17.81 9.88
N THR A 160 -9.77 -17.88 9.91
CA THR A 160 -10.56 -18.39 8.77
C THR A 160 -10.47 -17.55 7.49
N ILE A 161 -10.03 -16.29 7.62
CA ILE A 161 -9.87 -15.37 6.48
C ILE A 161 -8.40 -15.14 6.09
N GLY A 162 -7.45 -15.87 6.70
CA GLY A 162 -6.05 -15.93 6.25
C GLY A 162 -5.02 -15.47 7.27
N ALA A 163 -5.40 -14.98 8.45
CA ALA A 163 -4.40 -14.63 9.46
C ALA A 163 -3.69 -15.91 9.95
N THR A 164 -2.37 -15.91 9.87
CA THR A 164 -1.55 -17.04 10.35
C THR A 164 -1.30 -16.96 11.85
N HIS A 165 -1.21 -15.74 12.39
CA HIS A 165 -0.95 -15.48 13.79
C HIS A 165 -1.88 -14.39 14.30
N PHE A 166 -2.34 -14.55 15.54
CA PHE A 166 -3.21 -13.58 16.21
C PHE A 166 -2.52 -13.07 17.47
N VAL A 167 -2.60 -11.76 17.68
CA VAL A 167 -2.14 -11.08 18.90
C VAL A 167 -3.32 -10.30 19.48
N ASP A 168 -3.65 -10.51 20.76
CA ASP A 168 -4.70 -9.69 21.38
C ASP A 168 -4.26 -8.22 21.39
N ARG A 169 -5.16 -7.30 21.06
CA ARG A 169 -4.87 -5.85 21.01
C ARG A 169 -4.41 -5.26 22.34
N LYS A 170 -4.60 -5.97 23.46
CA LYS A 170 -4.11 -5.59 24.80
C LYS A 170 -2.72 -6.16 25.12
N ALA A 171 -2.21 -7.07 24.30
CA ALA A 171 -0.90 -7.67 24.48
C ALA A 171 0.23 -6.75 23.96
N ASP A 172 1.45 -7.05 24.36
CA ASP A 172 2.65 -6.43 23.80
C ASP A 172 2.92 -6.98 22.39
N LEU A 173 2.62 -6.18 21.38
CA LEU A 173 2.82 -6.55 19.98
C LEU A 173 4.29 -6.76 19.65
N ALA A 174 5.20 -5.94 20.20
CA ALA A 174 6.62 -6.04 19.89
C ALA A 174 7.22 -7.33 20.43
N ALA A 175 6.88 -7.69 21.66
CA ALA A 175 7.27 -8.95 22.26
C ALA A 175 6.71 -10.16 21.48
N ALA A 176 5.46 -10.09 21.02
CA ALA A 176 4.86 -11.14 20.21
C ALA A 176 5.55 -11.29 18.84
N LEU A 177 5.83 -10.18 18.15
CA LEU A 177 6.49 -10.18 16.85
C LEU A 177 7.93 -10.71 16.94
N ALA A 178 8.66 -10.37 17.99
CA ALA A 178 10.00 -10.91 18.25
C ALA A 178 10.00 -12.44 18.39
N GLN A 179 8.89 -13.06 18.80
CA GLN A 179 8.77 -14.53 18.88
C GLN A 179 8.30 -15.15 17.55
N ILE A 180 7.40 -14.48 16.82
CA ILE A 180 6.78 -14.99 15.60
C ILE A 180 7.72 -14.87 14.39
N ALA A 181 8.43 -13.75 14.27
CA ALA A 181 9.27 -13.42 13.13
C ALA A 181 10.68 -12.92 13.55
N PRO A 182 11.42 -13.64 14.41
CA PRO A 182 12.71 -13.17 14.97
C PRO A 182 13.79 -12.90 13.93
N ALA A 183 13.70 -13.55 12.76
CA ALA A 183 14.72 -13.52 11.72
C ALA A 183 14.24 -12.91 10.39
N LEU A 184 12.99 -12.47 10.30
CA LEU A 184 12.42 -11.96 9.06
C LEU A 184 12.23 -10.44 9.12
N PRO A 185 12.72 -9.69 8.12
CA PRO A 185 12.46 -8.26 8.01
C PRO A 185 10.95 -8.02 7.82
N ILE A 186 10.33 -7.26 8.73
CA ILE A 186 8.95 -6.79 8.54
C ILE A 186 9.00 -5.57 7.62
N ASP A 187 8.66 -5.78 6.35
CA ASP A 187 8.65 -4.71 5.35
C ASP A 187 7.42 -3.80 5.52
N VAL A 188 6.28 -4.36 5.97
CA VAL A 188 4.99 -3.66 5.99
C VAL A 188 4.20 -3.93 7.27
N VAL A 189 3.78 -2.84 7.91
CA VAL A 189 2.72 -2.82 8.92
C VAL A 189 1.54 -2.05 8.32
N PHE A 190 0.38 -2.70 8.22
CA PHE A 190 -0.86 -2.08 7.76
C PHE A 190 -1.78 -1.81 8.96
N ASP A 191 -1.99 -0.55 9.28
CA ASP A 191 -2.85 -0.11 10.36
C ASP A 191 -4.26 0.25 9.88
N ALA A 192 -5.22 -0.62 10.20
CA ALA A 192 -6.62 -0.47 9.82
C ALA A 192 -7.48 0.28 10.85
N VAL A 193 -6.88 0.88 11.89
CA VAL A 193 -7.60 1.52 13.01
C VAL A 193 -7.01 2.85 13.48
N HIS A 194 -5.76 3.18 13.09
CA HIS A 194 -4.99 4.34 13.54
C HIS A 194 -4.60 4.28 15.02
N THR A 195 -3.72 3.32 15.31
CA THR A 195 -2.97 3.29 16.55
C THR A 195 -1.84 4.32 16.51
N PRO A 196 -1.50 4.98 17.64
CA PRO A 196 -0.29 5.77 17.72
C PRO A 196 0.91 4.92 17.31
N ILE A 197 1.67 5.37 16.31
CA ILE A 197 2.88 4.68 15.88
C ILE A 197 3.90 4.80 17.01
N THR A 198 4.26 3.68 17.61
CA THR A 198 5.24 3.64 18.70
C THR A 198 6.63 3.38 18.14
N GLN A 199 7.67 3.93 18.80
CA GLN A 199 9.06 3.65 18.40
C GLN A 199 9.36 2.15 18.39
N ALA A 200 8.76 1.37 19.31
CA ALA A 200 8.93 -0.08 19.35
C ALA A 200 8.41 -0.77 18.07
N GLU A 201 7.31 -0.31 17.48
CA GLU A 201 6.81 -0.84 16.20
C GLU A 201 7.69 -0.43 15.03
N VAL A 202 8.23 0.80 15.06
CA VAL A 202 9.19 1.28 14.06
C VAL A 202 10.47 0.44 14.09
N ASP A 203 10.97 0.13 15.28
CA ASP A 203 12.22 -0.62 15.45
C ASP A 203 12.12 -2.07 14.94
N LEU A 204 10.90 -2.62 14.85
CA LEU A 204 10.62 -3.93 14.27
C LEU A 204 10.61 -3.93 12.74
N LEU A 205 10.45 -2.78 12.11
CA LEU A 205 10.48 -2.67 10.66
C LEU A 205 11.90 -2.89 10.14
N ALA A 206 11.97 -3.56 9.01
CA ALA A 206 13.18 -3.61 8.20
C ALA A 206 13.64 -2.19 7.82
N PRO A 207 14.94 -1.97 7.54
CA PRO A 207 15.37 -0.76 6.85
C PRO A 207 14.55 -0.54 5.57
N GLY A 208 13.97 0.64 5.39
CA GLY A 208 13.05 0.92 4.26
C GLY A 208 11.61 0.44 4.46
N GLY A 209 11.28 -0.15 5.61
CA GLY A 209 9.94 -0.62 5.94
C GLY A 209 8.93 0.52 6.12
N VAL A 210 7.65 0.18 5.97
CA VAL A 210 6.56 1.14 5.95
C VAL A 210 5.44 0.76 6.91
N VAL A 211 4.97 1.74 7.67
CA VAL A 211 3.67 1.70 8.35
C VAL A 211 2.65 2.41 7.48
N THR A 212 1.66 1.73 6.94
CA THR A 212 0.56 2.40 6.23
C THR A 212 -0.66 2.51 7.12
N THR A 213 -1.33 3.66 7.14
CA THR A 213 -2.54 3.86 7.96
C THR A 213 -3.70 4.43 7.13
N VAL A 214 -4.92 4.13 7.57
CA VAL A 214 -6.17 4.57 6.95
C VAL A 214 -6.67 5.93 7.46
N TRP A 215 -5.91 6.59 8.31
CA TRP A 215 -6.22 7.91 8.87
C TRP A 215 -5.06 8.90 8.66
N PRO A 216 -5.33 10.21 8.52
CA PRO A 216 -4.29 11.21 8.28
C PRO A 216 -3.19 11.19 9.34
N LEU A 217 -1.95 11.40 8.90
CA LEU A 217 -0.81 11.60 9.81
C LEU A 217 -0.77 13.06 10.30
N PRO A 218 -0.09 13.35 11.43
CA PRO A 218 -0.02 14.70 11.99
C PRO A 218 0.48 15.79 11.02
N GLU A 219 1.26 15.40 10.01
CA GLU A 219 1.83 16.30 8.99
C GLU A 219 1.01 16.35 7.68
N GLY A 220 -0.16 15.71 7.61
CA GLY A 220 -1.08 15.75 6.45
C GLY A 220 -1.01 14.52 5.53
N ASP A 221 -1.33 14.71 4.24
CA ASP A 221 -1.52 13.65 3.22
C ASP A 221 -0.20 13.04 2.68
N GLY A 222 0.86 13.04 3.48
CA GLY A 222 2.21 12.63 3.09
C GLY A 222 2.72 11.38 3.80
N ALA A 223 3.98 11.03 3.51
CA ALA A 223 4.74 10.08 4.30
C ALA A 223 5.50 10.80 5.42
N LEU A 224 5.41 10.31 6.64
CA LEU A 224 6.16 10.77 7.81
C LEU A 224 7.44 9.92 7.96
N ASP A 225 8.60 10.54 8.18
CA ASP A 225 9.82 9.82 8.52
C ASP A 225 9.73 9.25 9.94
N LEU A 226 10.00 7.96 10.08
CA LEU A 226 10.04 7.27 11.36
C LEU A 226 11.47 7.00 11.84
N SER A 227 12.50 7.48 11.13
CA SER A 227 13.94 7.25 11.30
C SER A 227 14.48 5.94 10.70
N GLY A 228 15.76 5.97 10.31
CA GLY A 228 16.45 4.80 9.73
C GLY A 228 15.92 4.41 8.34
N GLY A 229 15.37 5.37 7.59
CA GLY A 229 14.80 5.16 6.26
C GLY A 229 13.41 4.50 6.27
N ARG A 230 12.77 4.39 7.43
CA ARG A 230 11.41 3.86 7.60
C ARG A 230 10.40 4.97 7.53
N VAL A 231 9.19 4.68 7.05
CA VAL A 231 8.17 5.70 6.83
C VAL A 231 6.82 5.29 7.37
N ALA A 232 6.04 6.24 7.89
CA ALA A 232 4.61 6.10 7.96
C ALA A 232 4.01 6.71 6.70
N ALA A 233 2.98 6.10 6.12
CA ALA A 233 2.27 6.65 4.98
C ALA A 233 0.77 6.59 5.24
N TYR A 234 0.08 7.71 5.06
CA TYR A 234 -1.38 7.72 4.99
C TYR A 234 -1.84 7.44 3.56
N PHE A 235 -2.92 6.70 3.42
CA PHE A 235 -3.64 6.62 2.17
C PHE A 235 -5.15 6.69 2.39
N TYR A 236 -5.81 7.50 1.58
CA TYR A 236 -7.26 7.51 1.48
C TYR A 236 -7.70 6.74 0.23
N GLY A 237 -8.08 5.47 0.42
CA GLY A 237 -8.55 4.63 -0.68
C GLY A 237 -9.96 4.99 -1.11
N SER A 238 -10.11 5.75 -2.20
CA SER A 238 -11.42 6.02 -2.83
C SER A 238 -11.39 5.74 -4.31
N VAL A 239 -12.22 4.79 -4.76
CA VAL A 239 -12.41 4.47 -6.18
C VAL A 239 -13.03 5.64 -6.95
N HIS A 240 -13.67 6.59 -6.27
CA HIS A 240 -14.20 7.80 -6.91
C HIS A 240 -13.09 8.84 -7.17
N LEU A 241 -12.06 8.86 -6.32
CA LEU A 241 -10.86 9.69 -6.51
C LEU A 241 -9.83 9.01 -7.43
N HIS A 242 -9.86 7.69 -7.54
CA HIS A 242 -8.94 6.87 -8.34
C HIS A 242 -9.70 5.94 -9.30
N GLN A 243 -10.44 6.52 -10.23
CA GLN A 243 -11.41 5.79 -11.06
C GLN A 243 -10.79 4.69 -11.94
N GLU A 244 -9.65 4.94 -12.57
CA GLU A 244 -8.99 3.95 -13.43
C GLU A 244 -8.57 2.70 -12.63
N MET A 245 -7.97 2.92 -11.46
CA MET A 245 -7.64 1.87 -10.50
C MET A 245 -8.90 1.12 -10.04
N GLY A 246 -9.96 1.86 -9.69
CA GLY A 246 -11.25 1.29 -9.31
C GLY A 246 -11.83 0.40 -10.41
N VAL A 247 -11.86 0.86 -11.66
CA VAL A 247 -12.35 0.08 -12.82
C VAL A 247 -11.54 -1.20 -13.01
N ALA A 248 -10.21 -1.12 -12.93
CA ALA A 248 -9.34 -2.30 -13.06
C ALA A 248 -9.61 -3.33 -11.96
N MET A 249 -9.74 -2.88 -10.70
CA MET A 249 -10.06 -3.76 -9.57
C MET A 249 -11.46 -4.37 -9.71
N TYR A 250 -12.50 -3.58 -9.98
CA TYR A 250 -13.89 -4.05 -10.05
C TYR A 250 -14.13 -5.05 -11.18
N LYS A 251 -13.41 -4.95 -12.30
CA LYS A 251 -13.45 -5.97 -13.37
C LYS A 251 -13.08 -7.36 -12.89
N ARG A 252 -12.23 -7.48 -11.86
CA ARG A 252 -11.78 -8.74 -11.26
C ARG A 252 -12.58 -9.13 -10.02
N LEU A 253 -13.41 -8.24 -9.47
CA LEU A 253 -14.07 -8.47 -8.19
C LEU A 253 -14.99 -9.69 -8.20
N THR A 254 -15.78 -9.89 -9.27
CA THR A 254 -16.65 -11.07 -9.39
C THR A 254 -15.85 -12.37 -9.34
N GLU A 255 -14.76 -12.45 -10.09
CA GLU A 255 -13.86 -13.61 -10.07
C GLU A 255 -13.30 -13.84 -8.66
N PHE A 256 -12.87 -12.78 -7.96
CA PHE A 256 -12.33 -12.90 -6.60
C PHE A 256 -13.37 -13.33 -5.57
N LEU A 257 -14.62 -12.92 -5.73
CA LEU A 257 -15.74 -13.37 -4.90
C LEU A 257 -16.04 -14.85 -5.14
N GLU A 258 -16.12 -15.27 -6.42
CA GLU A 258 -16.39 -16.66 -6.81
C GLU A 258 -15.29 -17.62 -6.34
N ARG A 259 -14.02 -17.21 -6.44
CA ARG A 259 -12.87 -17.98 -5.96
C ARG A 259 -12.70 -17.96 -4.44
N GLY A 260 -13.45 -17.10 -3.74
CA GLY A 260 -13.31 -16.90 -2.29
C GLY A 260 -12.00 -16.22 -1.87
N VAL A 261 -11.31 -15.57 -2.81
CA VAL A 261 -10.14 -14.71 -2.56
C VAL A 261 -10.57 -13.51 -1.72
N ILE A 262 -11.71 -12.92 -2.07
CA ILE A 262 -12.40 -11.92 -1.27
C ILE A 262 -13.71 -12.53 -0.80
N LYS A 263 -13.92 -12.55 0.50
CA LYS A 263 -15.19 -12.89 1.15
C LYS A 263 -15.77 -11.60 1.74
N PRO A 264 -17.07 -11.35 1.56
CA PRO A 264 -17.74 -10.24 2.24
C PRO A 264 -17.54 -10.33 3.76
N THR A 265 -17.46 -9.17 4.41
CA THR A 265 -17.46 -9.12 5.88
C THR A 265 -18.74 -9.76 6.42
N ARG A 266 -18.68 -10.39 7.59
CA ARG A 266 -19.89 -10.77 8.34
C ARG A 266 -20.79 -9.56 8.50
N VAL A 267 -22.11 -9.77 8.42
CA VAL A 267 -23.09 -8.68 8.54
C VAL A 267 -24.07 -8.95 9.66
N GLU A 268 -24.49 -7.87 10.32
CA GLU A 268 -25.69 -7.86 11.14
C GLU A 268 -26.71 -6.95 10.43
N LYS A 269 -27.88 -7.50 10.12
CA LYS A 269 -28.95 -6.75 9.49
C LYS A 269 -29.77 -6.02 10.55
N LEU A 270 -29.82 -4.69 10.45
CA LEU A 270 -30.68 -3.85 11.28
C LEU A 270 -32.13 -3.94 10.79
N SER A 271 -33.07 -3.94 11.75
CA SER A 271 -34.51 -3.90 11.49
C SER A 271 -35.01 -2.47 11.23
N GLY A 272 -36.14 -2.34 10.52
CA GLY A 272 -36.87 -1.07 10.37
C GLY A 272 -36.41 -0.20 9.20
N GLY A 273 -35.65 -0.76 8.26
CA GLY A 273 -35.17 -0.06 7.08
C GLY A 273 -34.42 1.22 7.43
N LEU A 274 -34.72 2.32 6.73
CA LEU A 274 -34.08 3.61 6.97
C LEU A 274 -34.20 4.08 8.44
N GLY A 275 -35.29 3.71 9.15
CA GLY A 275 -35.49 4.08 10.55
C GLY A 275 -34.49 3.45 11.53
N GLY A 276 -33.82 2.36 11.14
CA GLY A 276 -32.81 1.69 11.97
C GLY A 276 -31.42 2.35 11.91
N ILE A 277 -31.20 3.33 11.03
CA ILE A 277 -29.86 3.91 10.78
C ILE A 277 -29.31 4.63 12.00
N GLU A 278 -30.09 5.50 12.64
CA GLU A 278 -29.64 6.31 13.79
C GLU A 278 -29.16 5.43 14.95
N GLU A 279 -29.91 4.39 15.31
CA GLU A 279 -29.49 3.45 16.34
C GLU A 279 -28.24 2.67 15.90
N GLY A 280 -28.16 2.26 14.63
CA GLY A 280 -26.98 1.63 14.08
C GLY A 280 -25.71 2.49 14.19
N LEU A 281 -25.82 3.78 13.88
CA LEU A 281 -24.73 4.75 14.06
C LEU A 281 -24.37 4.91 15.54
N GLY A 282 -25.37 5.03 16.42
CA GLY A 282 -25.15 5.09 17.87
C GLY A 282 -24.38 3.88 18.42
N ARG A 283 -24.66 2.67 17.92
CA ARG A 283 -23.92 1.45 18.28
C ARG A 283 -22.46 1.50 17.83
N LEU A 284 -22.17 2.09 16.67
CA LEU A 284 -20.79 2.30 16.20
C LEU A 284 -20.04 3.27 17.11
N ASP A 285 -20.67 4.40 17.48
CA ASP A 285 -20.08 5.41 18.37
C ASP A 285 -19.77 4.85 19.76
N ARG A 286 -20.69 4.02 20.29
CA ARG A 286 -20.53 3.31 21.56
C ARG A 286 -19.57 2.10 21.47
N LYS A 287 -19.01 1.81 20.29
CA LYS A 287 -18.08 0.69 20.02
C LYS A 287 -18.68 -0.69 20.33
N GLU A 288 -19.97 -0.85 20.11
CA GLU A 288 -20.72 -2.09 20.37
C GLU A 288 -20.66 -3.07 19.18
N VAL A 289 -20.12 -2.63 18.03
CA VAL A 289 -19.98 -3.44 16.80
C VAL A 289 -18.55 -3.96 16.70
N SER A 290 -18.38 -5.28 16.54
CA SER A 290 -17.05 -5.90 16.45
C SER A 290 -17.01 -7.10 15.52
N GLY A 291 -16.19 -7.03 14.48
CA GLY A 291 -15.96 -8.15 13.57
C GLY A 291 -17.10 -8.39 12.56
N TYR A 292 -18.03 -7.46 12.43
CA TYR A 292 -19.11 -7.48 11.44
C TYR A 292 -19.51 -6.05 11.03
N LYS A 293 -20.27 -5.94 9.94
CA LYS A 293 -20.79 -4.69 9.38
C LYS A 293 -22.30 -4.60 9.62
N LEU A 294 -22.79 -3.45 10.07
CA LEU A 294 -24.23 -3.18 10.11
C LEU A 294 -24.74 -2.93 8.69
N VAL A 295 -25.83 -3.61 8.31
CA VAL A 295 -26.48 -3.42 7.00
C VAL A 295 -27.98 -3.19 7.20
N VAL A 296 -28.56 -2.37 6.34
CA VAL A 296 -30.00 -2.04 6.35
C VAL A 296 -30.62 -2.53 5.05
N SER A 297 -31.82 -3.10 5.12
CA SER A 297 -32.63 -3.36 3.93
C SER A 297 -33.63 -2.23 3.73
N LEU A 298 -33.50 -1.50 2.62
CA LEU A 298 -34.41 -0.39 2.31
C LEU A 298 -35.86 -0.83 2.15
N ALA A 299 -36.09 -2.08 1.74
CA ALA A 299 -37.43 -2.68 1.59
C ALA A 299 -38.18 -2.86 2.92
N GLU A 300 -37.50 -2.74 4.06
CA GLU A 300 -38.10 -2.82 5.40
C GLU A 300 -38.41 -1.43 5.99
N THR A 301 -38.30 -0.37 5.17
CA THR A 301 -38.64 0.98 5.61
C THR A 301 -40.16 1.11 5.62
N PRO A 302 -40.79 1.45 6.77
CA PRO A 302 -42.22 1.72 6.81
C PRO A 302 -42.59 2.83 5.81
N ASP A 303 -43.73 2.67 5.15
CA ASP A 303 -44.34 3.69 4.29
C ASP A 303 -43.50 4.10 3.05
N VAL A 304 -42.62 3.22 2.56
CA VAL A 304 -41.88 3.35 1.28
C VAL A 304 -42.36 2.35 0.25
#